data_AF-A0A0R2RBR0-F1
#
_entry.id   AF-A0A0R2RBR0-F1
#
_cell.length_a   1.000
_cell.length_b   1.000
_cell.length_c   1.000
_cell.angle_alpha   90.00
_cell.angle_beta   90.00
_cell.angle_gamma   90.00
#
_symmetry.space_group_name_H-M   'P 1'
#
loop_
_entity.id
_entity.type
_entity.pdbx_description
1 polymer ?
#
loop_
_entity_poly.entity_id
_entity_poly.type
_entity_poly.pdbx_seq_one_letter_code
_entity_poly.pdbx_strand_id
1 'polypeptide(L)'
;MNSTGWRFSNQNDVTKTITLASANANAFTAEYQLSSLNKAYIRFGLSPNLEDLLLRGQAGLESEIVSSDKRRVSVRNTFGSEVVRAFVEVSASAVINDTASDLAVAGTTVLRRNQAQTHQVEVELDGSSTTHIITLGFDDGIDTPNPDSDADGLLDSWENSYFGNLGQSASGDPDGDGVGNLLEMKLGSDPNSSVSTGLPVPSVLSLTSEGFTITFPTVTGLNYQVVGTENLTGTSWPNIGLSITGDGQPRSVTDSSATNSSRKFYKVQISTP
;
A
#
# COMPACT_ATOMS: atom_id res chain seq x y z
N MET A 1 -12.18 4.20 13.99
CA MET A 1 -11.11 3.95 13.00
C MET A 1 -11.78 3.93 11.65
N ASN A 2 -11.64 5.01 10.88
CA ASN A 2 -12.31 5.15 9.59
C ASN A 2 -11.49 4.36 8.58
N SER A 3 -11.93 3.15 8.22
CA SER A 3 -11.26 2.37 7.18
C SER A 3 -11.32 3.14 5.86
N THR A 4 -10.17 3.52 5.34
CA THR A 4 -10.00 4.10 4.00
C THR A 4 -10.34 3.03 2.99
N GLY A 5 -11.61 2.99 2.57
CA GLY A 5 -12.09 2.05 1.58
C GLY A 5 -12.76 2.74 0.40
N TRP A 6 -12.52 2.22 -0.80
CA TRP A 6 -13.19 2.68 -2.00
C TRP A 6 -14.43 1.84 -2.26
N ARG A 7 -15.60 2.47 -2.22
CA ARG A 7 -16.87 1.81 -2.53
C ARG A 7 -17.26 2.09 -3.98
N PHE A 8 -17.50 1.02 -4.72
CA PHE A 8 -18.03 1.02 -6.07
C PHE A 8 -19.38 0.32 -6.06
N SER A 9 -20.37 0.87 -6.75
CA SER A 9 -21.68 0.24 -6.89
C SER A 9 -22.19 0.45 -8.30
N ASN A 10 -22.74 -0.60 -8.90
CA ASN A 10 -23.48 -0.47 -10.16
C ASN A 10 -24.95 -0.03 -9.94
N GLN A 11 -25.27 0.45 -8.73
CA GLN A 11 -26.57 0.92 -8.23
C GLN A 11 -27.68 -0.14 -8.10
N ASN A 12 -27.60 -1.27 -8.81
CA ASN A 12 -28.71 -2.23 -8.87
C ASN A 12 -28.41 -3.54 -8.14
N ASP A 13 -27.22 -4.13 -8.36
CA ASP A 13 -27.02 -5.56 -8.12
C ASP A 13 -25.73 -5.94 -7.39
N VAL A 14 -24.70 -5.10 -7.50
CA VAL A 14 -23.38 -5.37 -6.92
C VAL A 14 -22.85 -4.12 -6.24
N THR A 15 -22.52 -4.27 -4.98
CA THR A 15 -21.65 -3.32 -4.28
C THR A 15 -20.32 -3.98 -4.00
N LYS A 16 -19.23 -3.29 -4.32
CA LYS A 16 -17.86 -3.66 -3.95
C LYS A 16 -17.28 -2.60 -3.01
N THR A 17 -16.71 -3.02 -1.89
CA THR A 17 -15.94 -2.14 -1.00
C THR A 17 -14.53 -2.70 -0.91
N ILE A 18 -13.54 -1.93 -1.38
CA ILE A 18 -12.12 -2.28 -1.23
C ILE A 18 -11.62 -1.63 0.04
N THR A 19 -11.00 -2.39 0.94
CA THR A 19 -10.43 -1.88 2.19
C THR A 19 -8.95 -2.25 2.26
N LEU A 20 -8.11 -1.24 2.44
CA LEU A 20 -6.71 -1.43 2.84
C LEU A 20 -6.64 -1.22 4.37
N ALA A 21 -6.24 -2.26 5.11
CA ALA A 21 -6.28 -2.23 6.57
C ALA A 21 -5.31 -1.21 7.16
N SER A 22 -4.11 -1.09 6.56
CA SER A 22 -3.09 -0.10 6.91
C SER A 22 -2.10 0.06 5.74
N ALA A 23 -1.25 1.09 5.78
CA ALA A 23 -0.16 1.26 4.81
C ALA A 23 0.85 0.09 4.82
N ASN A 24 0.89 -0.68 5.92
CA ASN A 24 1.80 -1.82 6.09
C ASN A 24 1.13 -3.16 5.76
N ALA A 25 -0.14 -3.15 5.33
CA ALA A 25 -0.84 -4.38 5.02
C ALA A 25 -0.33 -4.95 3.69
N ASN A 26 0.20 -6.17 3.72
CA ASN A 26 0.58 -6.94 2.54
C ASN A 26 -0.63 -7.52 1.79
N ALA A 27 -1.84 -7.21 2.24
CA ALA A 27 -3.09 -7.61 1.63
C ALA A 27 -4.15 -6.53 1.74
N PHE A 28 -5.07 -6.54 0.79
CA PHE A 28 -6.31 -5.76 0.86
C PHE A 28 -7.51 -6.69 0.71
N THR A 29 -8.65 -6.26 1.25
CA THR A 29 -9.90 -7.00 1.13
C THR A 29 -10.84 -6.30 0.15
N ALA A 30 -11.53 -7.09 -0.66
CA ALA A 30 -12.63 -6.66 -1.48
C ALA A 30 -13.90 -7.36 -1.00
N GLU A 31 -14.74 -6.59 -0.32
CA GLU A 31 -16.08 -7.03 0.09
C GLU A 31 -17.04 -6.88 -1.10
N TYR A 32 -17.78 -7.93 -1.42
CA TYR A 32 -18.87 -7.92 -2.40
C TYR A 32 -20.19 -8.24 -1.73
N GLN A 33 -21.20 -7.42 -2.03
CA GLN A 33 -22.59 -7.65 -1.67
C GLN A 33 -23.40 -7.77 -2.96
N LEU A 34 -24.09 -8.90 -3.12
CA LEU A 34 -25.00 -9.17 -4.23
C LEU A 34 -26.43 -8.98 -3.74
N SER A 35 -27.23 -8.11 -4.38
CA SER A 35 -28.62 -7.87 -3.97
C SER A 35 -29.59 -8.83 -4.69
N SER A 36 -29.80 -8.66 -6.00
CA SER A 36 -30.70 -9.53 -6.77
C SER A 36 -30.00 -10.71 -7.45
N LEU A 37 -28.67 -10.66 -7.58
CA LEU A 37 -27.86 -11.73 -8.14
C LEU A 37 -27.57 -12.80 -7.09
N ASN A 38 -27.78 -14.06 -7.47
CA ASN A 38 -27.41 -15.21 -6.64
C ASN A 38 -25.99 -15.71 -6.91
N LYS A 39 -25.38 -15.31 -8.03
CA LYS A 39 -24.05 -15.77 -8.41
C LYS A 39 -23.29 -14.68 -9.16
N ALA A 40 -22.00 -14.59 -8.93
CA ALA A 40 -21.10 -13.70 -9.67
C ALA A 40 -19.73 -14.38 -9.87
N TYR A 41 -19.13 -14.13 -11.03
CA TYR A 41 -17.78 -14.59 -11.37
C TYR A 41 -16.84 -13.38 -11.40
N ILE A 42 -15.91 -13.32 -10.46
CA ILE A 42 -14.96 -12.23 -10.33
C ILE A 42 -13.63 -12.68 -10.90
N ARG A 43 -13.18 -12.00 -11.97
CA ARG A 43 -11.91 -12.28 -12.64
C ARG A 43 -10.91 -11.15 -12.42
N PHE A 44 -9.66 -11.52 -12.21
CA PHE A 44 -8.51 -10.64 -12.16
C PHE A 44 -7.25 -11.48 -12.41
N GLY A 45 -6.07 -10.87 -12.33
CA GLY A 45 -4.84 -11.56 -12.61
C GLY A 45 -3.75 -11.21 -11.62
N LEU A 46 -2.90 -12.20 -11.38
CA LEU A 46 -1.79 -12.16 -10.46
C LEU A 46 -0.49 -11.95 -11.23
N SER A 47 0.30 -10.99 -10.77
CA SER A 47 1.68 -10.76 -11.20
C SER A 47 2.49 -10.41 -9.96
N PRO A 48 3.01 -11.41 -9.24
CA PRO A 48 3.72 -11.23 -7.97
C PRO A 48 4.87 -10.22 -8.06
N ASN A 49 5.55 -10.11 -9.21
CA ASN A 49 6.62 -9.14 -9.44
C ASN A 49 6.35 -8.38 -10.75
N LEU A 50 6.26 -7.05 -10.66
CA LEU A 50 5.95 -6.17 -11.80
C LEU A 50 7.14 -6.02 -12.75
N GLU A 51 8.38 -5.96 -12.24
CA GLU A 51 9.58 -5.85 -13.07
C GLU A 51 9.73 -7.08 -13.97
N ASP A 52 9.55 -8.27 -13.40
CA ASP A 52 9.56 -9.52 -14.13
C ASP A 52 8.46 -9.61 -15.17
N LEU A 53 7.26 -9.16 -14.80
CA LEU A 53 6.14 -9.07 -15.73
C LEU A 53 6.51 -8.24 -16.96
N LEU A 54 7.16 -7.10 -16.76
CA LEU A 54 7.51 -6.15 -17.82
C LEU A 54 8.68 -6.65 -18.67
N LEU A 55 9.70 -7.25 -18.07
CA LEU A 55 10.91 -7.70 -18.76
C LEU A 55 10.71 -9.03 -19.49
N ARG A 56 9.95 -9.95 -18.88
CA ARG A 56 9.90 -11.36 -19.29
C ARG A 56 8.51 -11.99 -19.22
N GLY A 57 7.47 -11.21 -18.96
CA GLY A 57 6.09 -11.68 -18.90
C GLY A 57 5.89 -12.67 -17.75
N GLN A 58 5.39 -13.85 -18.06
CA GLN A 58 5.13 -14.90 -17.06
C GLN A 58 6.33 -15.83 -16.82
N ALA A 59 7.47 -15.59 -17.46
CA ALA A 59 8.65 -16.41 -17.22
C ALA A 59 9.10 -16.26 -15.76
N GLY A 60 9.12 -17.37 -15.00
CA GLY A 60 9.43 -17.38 -13.57
C GLY A 60 8.23 -17.58 -12.66
N LEU A 61 7.01 -17.49 -13.20
CA LEU A 61 5.81 -17.88 -12.47
C LEU A 61 5.73 -19.41 -12.40
N GLU A 62 5.66 -19.92 -11.17
CA GLU A 62 5.38 -21.33 -10.91
C GLU A 62 3.92 -21.67 -11.22
N SER A 63 3.61 -22.97 -11.23
CA SER A 63 2.22 -23.42 -11.39
C SER A 63 1.35 -22.91 -10.24
N GLU A 64 0.09 -22.61 -10.55
CA GLU A 64 -0.88 -22.23 -9.53
C GLU A 64 -1.06 -23.35 -8.51
N ILE A 65 -1.16 -22.95 -7.25
CA ILE A 65 -1.44 -23.86 -6.13
C ILE A 65 -2.80 -23.45 -5.56
N VAL A 66 -3.78 -24.32 -5.73
CA VAL A 66 -5.14 -24.16 -5.19
C VAL A 66 -5.30 -25.07 -3.97
N SER A 67 -5.83 -24.55 -2.87
CA SER A 67 -6.12 -25.34 -1.68
C SER A 67 -7.22 -26.38 -1.96
N SER A 68 -7.19 -27.51 -1.24
CA SER A 68 -8.14 -28.60 -1.46
C SER A 68 -9.61 -28.21 -1.22
N ASP A 69 -9.85 -27.21 -0.36
CA ASP A 69 -11.17 -26.64 -0.09
C ASP A 69 -11.57 -25.51 -1.04
N LYS A 70 -10.70 -25.19 -2.02
CA LYS A 70 -10.86 -24.12 -3.00
C LYS A 70 -11.09 -22.74 -2.37
N ARG A 71 -10.48 -22.48 -1.21
CA ARG A 71 -10.55 -21.17 -0.52
C ARG A 71 -9.32 -20.31 -0.70
N ARG A 72 -8.21 -20.89 -1.15
CA ARG A 72 -6.97 -20.18 -1.43
C ARG A 72 -6.41 -20.59 -2.78
N VAL A 73 -5.89 -19.63 -3.54
CA VAL A 73 -5.03 -19.87 -4.70
C VAL A 73 -3.82 -18.97 -4.61
N SER A 74 -2.68 -19.47 -5.05
CA SER A 74 -1.44 -18.68 -5.06
C SER A 74 -0.56 -19.02 -6.25
N VAL A 75 0.24 -18.04 -6.65
CA VAL A 75 1.25 -18.17 -7.71
C VAL A 75 2.53 -17.52 -7.19
N ARG A 76 3.63 -18.26 -7.28
CA ARG A 76 4.96 -17.80 -6.86
C ARG A 76 5.73 -17.35 -8.08
N ASN A 77 6.43 -16.22 -7.97
CA ASN A 77 7.52 -15.91 -8.86
C ASN A 77 8.83 -16.27 -8.14
N THR A 78 9.62 -17.15 -8.76
CA THR A 78 10.88 -17.65 -8.18
C THR A 78 12.12 -17.17 -8.91
N PHE A 79 11.95 -16.30 -9.91
CA PHE A 79 13.09 -15.64 -10.51
C PHE A 79 13.34 -14.26 -9.88
N GLY A 80 14.59 -13.80 -9.99
CA GLY A 80 15.04 -12.56 -9.36
C GLY A 80 15.82 -12.86 -8.07
N SER A 81 16.14 -11.81 -7.31
CA SER A 81 16.74 -11.93 -5.97
C SER A 81 15.71 -12.30 -4.89
N GLU A 82 14.41 -12.19 -5.19
CA GLU A 82 13.32 -12.36 -4.23
C GLU A 82 12.27 -13.33 -4.75
N VAL A 83 11.78 -14.19 -3.86
CA VAL A 83 10.58 -14.98 -4.12
C VAL A 83 9.38 -14.16 -3.68
N VAL A 84 8.49 -13.83 -4.61
CA VAL A 84 7.25 -13.14 -4.28
C VAL A 84 6.08 -14.04 -4.67
N ARG A 85 5.18 -14.28 -3.74
CA ARG A 85 3.94 -15.02 -3.99
C ARG A 85 2.76 -14.07 -3.91
N ALA A 86 1.95 -14.06 -4.96
CA ALA A 86 0.63 -13.44 -4.89
C ALA A 86 -0.38 -14.52 -4.51
N PHE A 87 -1.31 -14.19 -3.62
CA PHE A 87 -2.37 -15.10 -3.21
C PHE A 87 -3.74 -14.42 -3.23
N VAL A 88 -4.75 -15.27 -3.35
CA VAL A 88 -6.15 -14.94 -3.19
C VAL A 88 -6.73 -15.86 -2.14
N GLU A 89 -7.42 -15.29 -1.17
CA GLU A 89 -8.23 -16.03 -0.20
C GLU A 89 -9.67 -15.55 -0.25
N VAL A 90 -10.61 -16.46 -0.02
CA VAL A 90 -12.03 -16.15 -0.12
C VAL A 90 -12.80 -16.60 1.12
N SER A 91 -13.83 -15.84 1.50
CA SER A 91 -14.74 -16.19 2.60
C SER A 91 -15.51 -17.47 2.33
N ALA A 92 -16.13 -18.02 3.38
CA ALA A 92 -16.97 -19.23 3.33
C ALA A 92 -18.11 -19.22 2.26
N SER A 93 -18.46 -18.05 1.74
CA SER A 93 -19.49 -17.84 0.71
C SER A 93 -18.97 -17.84 -0.74
N ALA A 94 -17.67 -18.03 -0.96
CA ALA A 94 -17.05 -17.96 -2.29
C ALA A 94 -16.00 -19.06 -2.52
N VAL A 95 -15.79 -19.49 -3.76
CA VAL A 95 -14.85 -20.56 -4.11
C VAL A 95 -13.94 -20.14 -5.27
N ILE A 96 -12.69 -20.60 -5.26
CA ILE A 96 -11.79 -20.48 -6.41
C ILE A 96 -12.30 -21.40 -7.53
N ASN A 97 -12.54 -20.86 -8.72
CA ASN A 97 -12.88 -21.64 -9.90
C ASN A 97 -11.61 -21.96 -10.71
N ASP A 98 -10.92 -23.03 -10.30
CA ASP A 98 -9.71 -23.59 -10.92
C ASP A 98 -9.96 -24.29 -12.27
N THR A 99 -11.22 -24.42 -12.69
CA THR A 99 -11.59 -25.00 -13.99
C THR A 99 -12.01 -23.96 -15.03
N ALA A 100 -12.01 -22.68 -14.64
CA ALA A 100 -12.35 -21.58 -15.53
C ALA A 100 -11.38 -21.56 -16.71
N SER A 101 -11.92 -21.73 -17.92
CA SER A 101 -11.15 -21.66 -19.16
C SER A 101 -11.77 -20.64 -20.11
N ASP A 102 -10.92 -19.97 -20.89
CA ASP A 102 -11.36 -19.06 -21.94
C ASP A 102 -11.60 -19.88 -23.22
N LEU A 103 -12.81 -19.81 -23.79
CA LEU A 103 -13.16 -20.50 -25.04
C LEU A 103 -12.35 -19.92 -26.23
N ALA A 104 -11.53 -20.75 -26.87
CA ALA A 104 -10.58 -20.37 -27.93
C ALA A 104 -11.21 -20.05 -29.31
N VAL A 105 -12.54 -19.93 -29.44
CA VAL A 105 -13.19 -19.89 -30.76
C VAL A 105 -13.56 -18.46 -31.18
N ALA A 106 -13.01 -18.10 -32.35
CA ALA A 106 -13.22 -16.92 -33.19
C ALA A 106 -12.38 -15.69 -32.83
N GLY A 107 -11.49 -15.35 -33.77
CA GLY A 107 -10.63 -14.17 -33.80
C GLY A 107 -11.37 -12.82 -33.90
N THR A 108 -12.38 -12.62 -33.05
CA THR A 108 -12.69 -11.30 -32.53
C THR A 108 -11.81 -11.11 -31.32
N THR A 109 -11.03 -10.04 -31.26
CA THR A 109 -10.44 -9.60 -30.00
C THR A 109 -11.57 -9.26 -29.02
N VAL A 110 -12.04 -10.24 -28.26
CA VAL A 110 -12.42 -10.02 -26.86
C VAL A 110 -11.22 -10.45 -26.01
N LEU A 111 -10.04 -9.99 -26.44
CA LEU A 111 -8.84 -10.02 -25.62
C LEU A 111 -9.16 -9.16 -24.41
N ARG A 112 -8.98 -9.75 -23.21
CA ARG A 112 -8.89 -9.07 -21.91
C ARG A 112 -8.67 -7.56 -22.10
N ARG A 113 -9.66 -6.71 -21.80
CA ARG A 113 -9.32 -5.34 -21.36
C ARG A 113 -8.71 -5.53 -19.97
N ASN A 114 -7.41 -5.54 -19.67
CA ASN A 114 -6.16 -5.38 -20.38
C ASN A 114 -5.13 -6.09 -19.47
N GLN A 115 -5.01 -7.41 -19.56
CA GLN A 115 -4.18 -8.23 -18.65
C GLN A 115 -3.37 -9.28 -19.42
N ALA A 116 -2.71 -8.84 -20.49
CA ALA A 116 -2.00 -9.72 -21.42
C ALA A 116 -0.75 -10.40 -20.83
N GLN A 117 -0.41 -10.16 -19.56
CA GLN A 117 0.79 -10.72 -18.93
C GLN A 117 0.55 -11.34 -17.55
N THR A 118 -0.63 -11.21 -16.93
CA THR A 118 -0.87 -11.71 -15.56
C THR A 118 -1.52 -13.10 -15.56
N HIS A 119 -1.22 -13.92 -14.54
CA HIS A 119 -1.85 -15.23 -14.33
C HIS A 119 -3.31 -15.02 -13.92
N GLN A 120 -4.27 -15.50 -14.72
CA GLN A 120 -5.68 -15.22 -14.47
C GLN A 120 -6.23 -16.11 -13.36
N VAL A 121 -7.03 -15.50 -12.48
CA VAL A 121 -7.76 -16.19 -11.41
C VAL A 121 -9.24 -15.81 -11.51
N GLU A 122 -10.12 -16.79 -11.30
CA GLU A 122 -11.56 -16.59 -11.17
C GLU A 122 -12.04 -17.04 -9.78
N VAL A 123 -12.86 -16.19 -9.17
CA VAL A 123 -13.59 -16.50 -7.94
C VAL A 123 -15.08 -16.55 -8.25
N GLU A 124 -15.73 -17.64 -7.88
CA GLU A 124 -17.19 -17.77 -7.89
C GLU A 124 -17.75 -17.33 -6.53
N LEU A 125 -18.66 -16.36 -6.54
CA LEU A 125 -19.45 -15.94 -5.38
C LEU A 125 -20.81 -16.63 -5.46
N ASP A 126 -21.26 -17.28 -4.38
CA ASP A 126 -22.55 -17.99 -4.36
C ASP A 126 -23.45 -17.54 -3.19
N GLY A 127 -24.65 -17.09 -3.53
CA GLY A 127 -25.68 -16.61 -2.60
C GLY A 127 -25.90 -15.09 -2.67
N SER A 128 -27.17 -14.69 -2.79
CA SER A 128 -27.63 -13.30 -2.61
C SER A 128 -27.63 -12.89 -1.13
N SER A 129 -27.52 -11.59 -0.86
CA SER A 129 -27.65 -11.00 0.49
C SER A 129 -26.66 -11.55 1.53
N THR A 130 -25.57 -12.17 1.07
CA THR A 130 -24.43 -12.55 1.89
C THR A 130 -23.25 -11.65 1.57
N THR A 131 -22.42 -11.41 2.58
CA THR A 131 -21.16 -10.69 2.41
C THR A 131 -20.10 -11.65 1.93
N HIS A 132 -19.56 -11.40 0.75
CA HIS A 132 -18.44 -12.13 0.18
C HIS A 132 -17.15 -11.35 0.37
N ILE A 133 -16.08 -12.00 0.81
CA ILE A 133 -14.77 -11.35 0.99
C ILE A 133 -13.77 -12.05 0.08
N ILE A 134 -13.09 -11.27 -0.76
CA ILE A 134 -11.90 -11.69 -1.48
C ILE A 134 -10.72 -10.92 -0.90
N THR A 135 -9.76 -11.62 -0.30
CA THR A 135 -8.48 -11.06 0.13
C THR A 135 -7.47 -11.27 -0.98
N LEU A 136 -6.79 -10.21 -1.40
CA LEU A 136 -5.66 -10.28 -2.32
C LEU A 136 -4.43 -9.81 -1.57
N GLY A 137 -3.34 -10.59 -1.62
CA GLY A 137 -2.12 -10.23 -0.92
C GLY A 137 -0.86 -10.77 -1.57
N PHE A 138 0.27 -10.32 -1.02
CA PHE A 138 1.61 -10.73 -1.39
C PHE A 138 2.37 -11.20 -0.14
N ASP A 139 3.18 -12.23 -0.29
CA ASP A 139 4.12 -12.69 0.75
C ASP A 139 5.43 -13.20 0.10
N ASP A 140 6.41 -13.56 0.93
CA ASP A 140 7.75 -14.03 0.54
C ASP A 140 7.77 -15.49 0.03
N GLY A 141 6.60 -16.11 -0.14
CA GLY A 141 6.52 -17.53 -0.45
C GLY A 141 6.77 -18.43 0.76
N ILE A 142 6.60 -17.96 1.99
CA ILE A 142 6.49 -18.84 3.15
C ILE A 142 5.11 -18.59 3.77
N ASP A 143 4.41 -19.66 4.14
CA ASP A 143 3.13 -19.55 4.89
C ASP A 143 3.40 -19.14 6.36
N THR A 144 4.43 -18.33 6.61
CA THR A 144 4.69 -17.71 7.90
C THR A 144 3.83 -16.45 8.01
N PRO A 145 2.89 -16.40 8.96
CA PRO A 145 1.97 -15.26 9.08
C PRO A 145 2.62 -14.02 9.70
N ASN A 146 3.94 -14.03 9.93
CA ASN A 146 4.65 -12.90 10.48
C ASN A 146 5.57 -12.29 9.42
N PRO A 147 5.22 -11.12 8.85
CA PRO A 147 6.06 -10.42 7.88
C PRO A 147 7.21 -9.61 8.53
N ASP A 148 7.38 -9.72 9.85
CA ASP A 148 8.35 -9.01 10.71
C ASP A 148 8.84 -10.00 11.78
N SER A 149 9.74 -10.91 11.38
CA SER A 149 10.13 -12.10 12.15
C SER A 149 10.84 -11.77 13.47
N ASP A 150 11.52 -10.63 13.55
CA ASP A 150 12.22 -10.15 14.75
C ASP A 150 11.42 -9.10 15.54
N ALA A 151 10.25 -8.71 15.03
CA ALA A 151 9.24 -7.88 15.68
C ALA A 151 9.73 -6.46 16.01
N ASP A 152 10.59 -5.90 15.15
CA ASP A 152 11.14 -4.57 15.31
C ASP A 152 10.29 -3.48 14.60
N GLY A 153 9.31 -3.90 13.79
CA GLY A 153 8.40 -3.07 13.02
C GLY A 153 8.80 -2.87 11.56
N LEU A 154 9.96 -3.39 11.14
CA LEU A 154 10.40 -3.49 9.75
C LEU A 154 9.83 -4.76 9.12
N LEU A 155 9.62 -4.72 7.80
CA LEU A 155 9.20 -5.90 7.06
C LEU A 155 10.44 -6.71 6.69
N ASP A 156 10.42 -8.03 6.93
CA ASP A 156 11.51 -8.95 6.58
C ASP A 156 11.92 -8.80 5.11
N SER A 157 10.94 -8.59 4.22
CA SER A 157 11.20 -8.37 2.81
C SER A 157 12.00 -7.10 2.58
N TRP A 158 11.60 -5.99 3.20
CA TRP A 158 12.30 -4.70 3.08
C TRP A 158 13.72 -4.79 3.61
N GLU A 159 13.92 -5.42 4.77
CA GLU A 159 15.26 -5.61 5.34
C GLU A 159 16.14 -6.49 4.44
N ASN A 160 15.60 -7.59 3.92
CA ASN A 160 16.35 -8.44 3.00
C ASN A 160 16.68 -7.75 1.68
N SER A 161 15.77 -6.93 1.12
CA SER A 161 16.02 -6.18 -0.12
C SER A 161 17.20 -5.22 0.02
N TYR A 162 17.30 -4.52 1.15
CA TYR A 162 18.29 -3.46 1.35
C TYR A 162 19.56 -3.92 2.08
N PHE A 163 19.48 -4.95 2.94
CA PHE A 163 20.59 -5.36 3.81
C PHE A 163 20.94 -6.86 3.71
N GLY A 164 20.07 -7.67 3.10
CA GLY A 164 20.27 -9.12 2.95
C GLY A 164 20.24 -9.90 4.27
N ASN A 165 19.71 -9.31 5.34
CA ASN A 165 19.51 -9.90 6.65
C ASN A 165 18.49 -9.09 7.47
N LEU A 166 17.98 -9.67 8.55
CA LEU A 166 17.02 -9.07 9.50
C LEU A 166 17.73 -8.41 10.71
N GLY A 167 18.85 -7.74 10.44
CA GLY A 167 19.76 -7.25 11.49
C GLY A 167 19.63 -5.76 11.73
N GLN A 168 18.70 -5.08 11.04
CA GLN A 168 18.50 -3.66 11.23
C GLN A 168 17.63 -3.41 12.45
N SER A 169 17.49 -2.12 12.77
CA SER A 169 16.50 -1.69 13.76
C SER A 169 15.63 -0.62 13.15
N ALA A 170 14.38 -0.55 13.57
CA ALA A 170 13.45 0.51 13.18
C ALA A 170 14.01 1.95 13.33
N SER A 171 14.88 2.19 14.32
CA SER A 171 15.53 3.49 14.54
C SER A 171 16.94 3.61 13.96
N GLY A 172 17.41 2.60 13.22
CA GLY A 172 18.69 2.65 12.52
C GLY A 172 18.66 3.67 11.38
N ASP A 173 19.82 4.26 11.09
CA ASP A 173 20.04 5.25 10.02
C ASP A 173 21.38 4.88 9.35
N PRO A 174 21.38 3.86 8.47
CA PRO A 174 22.61 3.28 7.92
C PRO A 174 23.35 4.22 6.96
N ASP A 175 22.63 5.11 6.28
CA ASP A 175 23.19 6.05 5.29
C ASP A 175 23.48 7.45 5.86
N GLY A 176 23.00 7.75 7.07
CA GLY A 176 23.32 8.94 7.84
C GLY A 176 22.55 10.20 7.40
N ASP A 177 21.39 10.05 6.76
CA ASP A 177 20.57 11.18 6.31
C ASP A 177 19.66 11.77 7.41
N GLY A 178 19.59 11.10 8.56
CA GLY A 178 18.79 11.49 9.72
C GLY A 178 17.34 10.98 9.69
N VAL A 179 16.98 10.13 8.73
CA VAL A 179 15.72 9.41 8.65
C VAL A 179 15.94 7.97 9.10
N GLY A 180 15.12 7.48 10.03
CA GLY A 180 15.25 6.10 10.51
C GLY A 180 14.58 5.09 9.57
N ASN A 181 15.11 3.86 9.53
CA ASN A 181 14.65 2.74 8.71
C ASN A 181 13.12 2.56 8.69
N LEU A 182 12.44 2.65 9.83
CA LEU A 182 10.98 2.47 9.89
C LEU A 182 10.23 3.61 9.18
N LEU A 183 10.74 4.83 9.27
CA LEU A 183 10.17 5.97 8.56
C LEU A 183 10.45 5.85 7.06
N GLU A 184 11.67 5.47 6.68
CA GLU A 184 12.06 5.22 5.29
C GLU A 184 11.23 4.12 4.62
N MET A 185 11.04 2.99 5.31
CA MET A 185 10.17 1.90 4.84
C MET A 185 8.75 2.41 4.56
N LYS A 186 8.21 3.26 5.43
CA LYS A 186 6.86 3.83 5.26
C LYS A 186 6.79 4.92 4.19
N LEU A 187 7.89 5.64 3.96
CA LEU A 187 7.99 6.65 2.90
C LEU A 187 8.35 6.04 1.53
N GLY A 188 8.76 4.77 1.51
CA GLY A 188 9.16 4.05 0.29
C GLY A 188 10.51 4.52 -0.24
N SER A 189 11.45 4.82 0.66
CA SER A 189 12.78 5.32 0.33
C SER A 189 13.87 4.23 0.43
N ASP A 190 15.11 4.58 0.07
CA ASP A 190 16.24 3.63 0.04
C ASP A 190 17.17 3.92 1.22
N PRO A 191 17.19 3.06 2.25
CA PRO A 191 17.92 3.28 3.50
C PRO A 191 19.44 3.12 3.39
N ASN A 192 19.96 2.86 2.19
CA ASN A 192 21.39 2.85 1.89
C ASN A 192 21.81 4.07 1.07
N SER A 193 20.92 5.03 0.83
CA SER A 193 21.14 6.14 -0.08
C SER A 193 20.67 7.45 0.55
N SER A 194 21.61 8.24 1.08
CA SER A 194 21.33 9.48 1.81
C SER A 194 20.66 10.62 1.01
N VAL A 195 20.40 10.39 -0.28
CA VAL A 195 19.64 11.29 -1.16
C VAL A 195 18.19 10.85 -1.36
N SER A 196 17.86 9.63 -0.93
CA SER A 196 16.56 8.97 -1.02
C SER A 196 15.92 8.98 0.36
N THR A 197 15.53 10.16 0.84
CA THR A 197 14.95 10.31 2.19
C THR A 197 13.46 9.95 2.23
N GLY A 198 12.80 9.89 1.06
CA GLY A 198 11.34 9.78 0.92
C GLY A 198 10.55 10.94 1.52
N LEU A 199 11.21 11.96 2.08
CA LEU A 199 10.55 13.03 2.80
C LEU A 199 9.68 13.85 1.84
N PRO A 200 8.41 14.10 2.19
CA PRO A 200 7.52 14.89 1.35
C PRO A 200 8.05 16.32 1.23
N VAL A 201 8.12 16.82 -0.01
CA VAL A 201 8.52 18.19 -0.28
C VAL A 201 7.34 19.13 -0.02
N PRO A 202 7.41 20.04 0.97
CA PRO A 202 6.33 20.99 1.21
C PRO A 202 6.25 22.01 0.07
N SER A 203 5.02 22.28 -0.37
CA SER A 203 4.69 23.43 -1.20
C SER A 203 4.32 24.63 -0.34
N VAL A 204 4.76 25.81 -0.74
CA VAL A 204 4.47 27.06 -0.04
C VAL A 204 3.51 27.88 -0.88
N LEU A 205 2.28 28.03 -0.39
CA LEU A 205 1.25 28.84 -1.02
C LEU A 205 1.12 30.14 -0.23
N SER A 206 2.05 31.06 -0.49
CA SER A 206 1.97 32.50 -0.21
C SER A 206 2.12 32.96 1.27
N LEU A 207 3.00 33.95 1.49
CA LEU A 207 2.87 34.87 2.63
C LEU A 207 1.71 35.82 2.33
N THR A 208 0.73 35.89 3.23
CA THR A 208 -0.32 36.92 3.20
C THR A 208 -0.21 37.79 4.44
N SER A 209 -0.99 38.88 4.51
CA SER A 209 -1.15 39.64 5.75
C SER A 209 -1.84 38.84 6.88
N GLU A 210 -2.39 37.67 6.56
CA GLU A 210 -3.14 36.81 7.48
C GLU A 210 -2.30 35.64 8.03
N GLY A 211 -1.06 35.46 7.51
CA GLY A 211 -0.13 34.46 8.00
C GLY A 211 0.69 33.78 6.90
N PHE A 212 1.34 32.68 7.28
CA PHE A 212 2.10 31.82 6.39
C PHE A 212 1.50 30.41 6.36
N THR A 213 1.14 29.93 5.17
CA THR A 213 0.55 28.60 5.01
C THR A 213 1.54 27.64 4.35
N ILE A 214 1.73 26.48 4.99
CA ILE A 214 2.56 25.38 4.48
C ILE A 214 1.61 24.26 4.07
N THR A 215 1.77 23.75 2.85
CA THR A 215 1.01 22.61 2.34
C THR A 215 1.96 21.48 1.98
N PHE A 216 1.72 20.28 2.49
CA PHE A 216 2.58 19.12 2.25
C PHE A 216 1.75 17.87 1.92
N PRO A 217 2.21 16.99 1.02
CA PRO A 217 1.59 15.68 0.84
C PRO A 217 1.76 14.84 2.12
N THR A 218 0.81 13.93 2.37
CA THR A 218 0.87 13.04 3.53
C THR A 218 0.81 11.58 3.10
N VAL A 219 1.58 10.73 3.76
CA VAL A 219 1.45 9.27 3.72
C VAL A 219 0.49 8.83 4.83
N THR A 220 -0.43 7.93 4.48
CA THR A 220 -1.45 7.42 5.40
C THR A 220 -0.82 6.81 6.64
N GLY A 221 -1.27 7.22 7.82
CA GLY A 221 -0.85 6.66 9.10
C GLY A 221 0.46 7.22 9.66
N LEU A 222 1.17 8.12 8.96
CA LEU A 222 2.24 8.91 9.58
C LEU A 222 1.67 10.15 10.28
N ASN A 223 2.35 10.64 11.32
CA ASN A 223 2.00 11.86 12.02
C ASN A 223 2.88 13.02 11.56
N TYR A 224 2.26 14.19 11.36
CA TYR A 224 2.91 15.40 10.86
C TYR A 224 2.68 16.55 11.83
N GLN A 225 3.76 17.17 12.31
CA GLN A 225 3.71 18.36 13.15
C GLN A 225 4.52 19.47 12.50
N VAL A 226 3.85 20.57 12.16
CA VAL A 226 4.55 21.79 11.76
C VAL A 226 5.09 22.47 13.00
N VAL A 227 6.36 22.87 12.96
CA VAL A 227 6.99 23.66 14.00
C VAL A 227 7.73 24.83 13.38
N GLY A 228 7.83 25.95 14.10
CA GLY A 228 8.43 27.16 13.58
C GLY A 228 9.18 27.98 14.63
N THR A 229 10.26 28.64 14.23
CA THR A 229 11.09 29.46 15.12
C THR A 229 11.58 30.73 14.43
N GLU A 230 11.82 31.80 15.19
CA GLU A 230 12.51 33.01 14.71
C GLU A 230 14.04 32.91 14.88
N ASN A 231 14.52 31.94 15.66
CA ASN A 231 15.94 31.72 15.92
C ASN A 231 16.38 30.33 15.42
N LEU A 232 16.92 30.28 14.20
CA LEU A 232 17.39 29.05 13.58
C LEU A 232 18.49 28.32 14.38
N THR A 233 19.28 29.06 15.15
CA THR A 233 20.36 28.49 16.00
C THR A 233 19.86 28.02 17.37
N GLY A 234 18.60 28.33 17.71
CA GLY A 234 17.97 27.89 18.94
C GLY A 234 17.53 26.43 18.88
N THR A 235 17.43 25.80 20.05
CA THR A 235 16.95 24.41 20.18
C THR A 235 15.43 24.31 20.26
N SER A 236 14.73 25.43 20.50
CA SER A 236 13.27 25.47 20.62
C SER A 236 12.58 25.67 19.28
N TRP A 237 11.71 24.71 18.94
CA TRP A 237 10.86 24.73 17.74
C TRP A 237 9.42 24.47 18.17
N PRO A 238 8.66 25.50 18.59
CA PRO A 238 7.29 25.33 19.04
C PRO A 238 6.35 24.85 17.94
N ASN A 239 5.34 24.08 18.34
CA ASN A 239 4.28 23.58 17.47
C ASN A 239 3.43 24.72 16.91
N ILE A 240 3.19 24.65 15.60
CA ILE A 240 2.21 25.47 14.89
C ILE A 240 1.00 24.58 14.61
N GLY A 241 -0.12 24.89 15.25
CA GLY A 241 -1.32 24.08 15.16
C GLY A 241 -1.18 22.70 15.81
N LEU A 242 -2.17 21.83 15.53
CA LEU A 242 -2.21 20.47 16.04
C LEU A 242 -1.43 19.51 15.11
N SER A 243 -1.01 18.37 15.66
CA SER A 243 -0.48 17.26 14.87
C SER A 243 -1.57 16.68 13.96
N ILE A 244 -1.18 16.31 12.75
CA ILE A 244 -2.07 15.80 11.70
C ILE A 244 -1.68 14.34 11.39
N THR A 245 -2.62 13.41 11.49
CA THR A 245 -2.45 12.06 10.95
C THR A 245 -2.70 12.07 9.45
N GLY A 246 -1.72 11.60 8.68
CA GLY A 246 -1.78 11.52 7.23
C GLY A 246 -2.84 10.56 6.73
N ASP A 247 -3.42 10.90 5.58
CA ASP A 247 -4.52 10.16 4.93
C ASP A 247 -4.31 10.00 3.42
N GLY A 248 -3.09 10.24 2.92
CA GLY A 248 -2.78 10.15 1.49
C GLY A 248 -3.11 11.44 0.72
N GLN A 249 -3.72 12.44 1.36
CA GLN A 249 -4.05 13.72 0.73
C GLN A 249 -3.14 14.85 1.23
N PRO A 250 -2.92 15.91 0.43
CA PRO A 250 -2.20 17.09 0.90
C PRO A 250 -2.90 17.76 2.08
N ARG A 251 -2.13 18.20 3.07
CA ARG A 251 -2.60 18.89 4.28
C ARG A 251 -1.94 20.26 4.39
N SER A 252 -2.65 21.19 5.01
CA SER A 252 -2.20 22.57 5.17
C SER A 252 -2.23 23.00 6.63
N VAL A 253 -1.23 23.78 7.03
CA VAL A 253 -1.17 24.44 8.35
C VAL A 253 -0.83 25.91 8.13
N THR A 254 -1.56 26.79 8.80
CA THR A 254 -1.35 28.24 8.75
C THR A 254 -0.80 28.76 10.08
N ASP A 255 0.40 29.35 10.04
CA ASP A 255 0.92 30.19 11.12
C ASP A 255 0.35 31.61 10.99
N SER A 256 -0.72 31.90 11.73
CA SER A 256 -1.37 33.22 11.73
C SER A 256 -0.52 34.31 12.41
N SER A 257 0.53 33.94 13.15
CA SER A 257 1.45 34.91 13.76
C SER A 257 2.55 35.37 12.80
N ALA A 258 2.68 34.72 11.63
CA ALA A 258 3.65 35.08 10.61
C ALA A 258 3.16 36.24 9.73
N THR A 259 3.10 37.45 10.29
CA THR A 259 2.53 38.65 9.67
C THR A 259 3.51 39.43 8.79
N ASN A 260 4.60 38.79 8.32
CA ASN A 260 5.69 39.43 7.58
C ASN A 260 6.44 40.55 8.35
N SER A 261 6.39 40.51 9.68
CA SER A 261 7.07 41.46 10.59
C SER A 261 8.44 40.96 11.09
N SER A 262 8.60 39.64 11.18
CA SER A 262 9.84 38.95 11.54
C SER A 262 10.10 37.79 10.58
N ARG A 263 11.37 37.41 10.42
CA ARG A 263 11.73 36.20 9.66
C ARG A 263 11.52 34.97 10.54
N LYS A 264 10.80 33.99 10.03
CA LYS A 264 10.61 32.69 10.65
C LYS A 264 11.16 31.57 9.79
N PHE A 265 11.54 30.48 10.44
CA PHE A 265 11.99 29.23 9.86
C PHE A 265 11.01 28.13 10.26
N TYR A 266 10.76 27.19 9.36
CA TYR A 266 9.77 26.14 9.55
C TYR A 266 10.37 24.78 9.22
N LYS A 267 9.89 23.75 9.91
CA LYS A 267 10.09 22.35 9.52
C LYS A 267 8.79 21.58 9.74
N VAL A 268 8.61 20.53 8.97
CA VAL A 268 7.54 19.54 9.18
C VAL A 268 8.21 18.33 9.82
N GLN A 269 7.88 18.05 11.08
CA GLN A 269 8.34 16.84 11.75
C GLN A 269 7.40 15.70 11.39
N ILE A 270 7.99 14.57 11.02
CA ILE A 270 7.25 13.36 10.64
C ILE A 270 7.64 12.26 11.63
N SER A 271 6.65 11.52 12.11
CA SER A 271 6.89 10.37 12.97
C SER A 271 5.91 9.25 12.67
N THR A 272 6.27 8.04 13.08
CA THR A 272 5.31 6.94 13.15
C THR A 272 4.30 7.15 14.29
N PRO A 273 3.15 6.45 14.26
CA PRO A 273 2.19 6.39 15.37
C PRO A 273 2.80 5.89 16.68
#